data_AF-E8KEN8-F1
#
_entry.id   AF-E8KEN8-F1
#
_cell.length_a   1.000
_cell.length_b   1.000
_cell.length_c   1.000
_cell.angle_alpha   90.00
_cell.angle_beta   90.00
_cell.angle_gamma   90.00
#
_symmetry.space_group_name_H-M   'P 1'
#
loop_
_entity.id
_entity.type
_entity.pdbx_description
1 polymer ?
#
loop_
_entity_poly.entity_id
_entity_poly.type
_entity_poly.pdbx_seq_one_letter_code
_entity_poly.pdbx_strand_id
1 'polypeptide(L)'
;MANVNEITRESWILSTFPEWGTWLNEEIEEEVVLEGNFAMWWLGCVGVWIKTPAGANICMDLWCSRGKSTKKVKDMVRGHQMANMAGVRKLQPNLRAPVGIADKMTSIDLLRMAECLRAKVIIPVHHDIWTNFMASTQEIIDLWRMRKDRLQYKFHPFIWEVGGKYVYPRDKDLIEYHHPRGFDDCFEQEPNIQFKSML
;
A
#
# COMPACT_ATOMS: atom_id res chain seq x y z
N MET A 1 -31.15 -13.60 -4.76
CA MET A 1 -30.89 -12.40 -5.60
C MET A 1 -31.62 -11.24 -4.98
N ALA A 2 -30.96 -10.08 -4.80
CA ALA A 2 -31.64 -8.88 -4.33
C ALA A 2 -32.72 -8.46 -5.35
N ASN A 3 -33.89 -8.08 -4.86
CA ASN A 3 -34.97 -7.58 -5.69
C ASN A 3 -34.58 -6.19 -6.23
N VAL A 4 -34.59 -6.00 -7.55
CA VAL A 4 -34.18 -4.72 -8.19
C VAL A 4 -34.99 -3.53 -7.67
N ASN A 5 -36.23 -3.76 -7.25
CA ASN A 5 -37.12 -2.72 -6.72
C ASN A 5 -36.79 -2.30 -5.28
N GLU A 6 -35.93 -3.05 -4.59
CA GLU A 6 -35.53 -2.79 -3.20
C GLU A 6 -34.11 -2.18 -3.11
N ILE A 7 -33.37 -2.12 -4.21
CA ILE A 7 -32.01 -1.57 -4.26
C ILE A 7 -32.07 -0.04 -4.34
N THR A 8 -31.48 0.63 -3.35
CA THR A 8 -31.21 2.06 -3.38
C THR A 8 -29.70 2.32 -3.52
N ARG A 9 -29.33 3.57 -3.82
CA ARG A 9 -27.91 3.97 -3.83
C ARG A 9 -27.26 3.72 -2.47
N GLU A 10 -27.97 4.03 -1.39
CA GLU A 10 -27.49 3.91 -0.02
C GLU A 10 -27.36 2.44 0.38
N SER A 11 -28.34 1.59 0.06
CA SER A 11 -28.26 0.16 0.36
C SER A 11 -27.10 -0.49 -0.40
N TRP A 12 -26.92 -0.13 -1.67
CA TRP A 12 -25.78 -0.61 -2.46
C TRP A 12 -24.44 -0.18 -1.87
N ILE A 13 -24.29 1.07 -1.46
CA ILE A 13 -23.04 1.54 -0.84
C ILE A 13 -22.75 0.77 0.45
N LEU A 14 -23.73 0.65 1.34
CA LEU A 14 -23.57 0.00 2.65
C LEU A 14 -23.34 -1.51 2.53
N SER A 15 -23.83 -2.15 1.45
CA SER A 15 -23.59 -3.57 1.20
C SER A 15 -22.28 -3.86 0.46
N THR A 16 -21.58 -2.84 -0.04
CA THR A 16 -20.42 -3.01 -0.94
C THR A 16 -19.11 -2.52 -0.34
N PHE A 17 -19.14 -1.45 0.44
CA PHE A 17 -17.92 -0.80 0.95
C PHE A 17 -17.76 -0.97 2.47
N PRO A 18 -16.52 -1.02 2.99
CA PRO A 18 -15.24 -0.97 2.24
C PRO A 18 -14.98 -2.26 1.44
N GLU A 19 -14.14 -2.17 0.41
CA GLU A 19 -13.94 -3.21 -0.60
C GLU A 19 -13.52 -4.58 -0.03
N TRP A 20 -12.78 -4.57 1.08
CA TRP A 20 -12.31 -5.79 1.74
C TRP A 20 -13.17 -6.20 2.94
N GLY A 21 -14.26 -5.47 3.23
CA GLY A 21 -15.09 -5.71 4.42
C GLY A 21 -14.24 -5.76 5.69
N THR A 22 -14.26 -6.91 6.36
CA THR A 22 -13.48 -7.22 7.57
C THR A 22 -12.31 -8.17 7.32
N TRP A 23 -12.01 -8.55 6.07
CA TRP A 23 -10.99 -9.54 5.72
C TRP A 23 -9.64 -9.26 6.40
N LEU A 24 -9.14 -8.03 6.26
CA LEU A 24 -7.86 -7.63 6.86
C LEU A 24 -7.96 -7.47 8.38
N ASN A 25 -9.14 -7.13 8.91
CA ASN A 25 -9.36 -7.06 10.35
C ASN A 25 -9.22 -8.44 10.99
N GLU A 26 -9.86 -9.44 10.40
CA GLU A 26 -9.80 -10.85 10.80
C GLU A 26 -8.36 -11.36 10.69
N GLU A 27 -7.67 -11.12 9.56
CA GLU A 27 -6.26 -11.51 9.38
C GLU A 27 -5.34 -10.91 10.46
N ILE A 28 -5.50 -9.61 10.77
CA ILE A 28 -4.71 -8.95 11.80
C ILE A 28 -5.03 -9.49 13.19
N GLU A 29 -6.29 -9.77 13.49
CA GLU A 29 -6.72 -10.33 14.78
C GLU A 29 -6.11 -11.72 15.00
N GLU A 30 -6.20 -12.58 13.99
CA GLU A 30 -5.74 -13.97 14.01
C GLU A 30 -4.21 -14.12 13.97
N GLU A 31 -3.46 -13.14 13.46
CA GLU A 31 -2.00 -13.25 13.35
C GLU A 31 -1.33 -13.46 14.72
N VAL A 32 -0.63 -14.59 14.86
CA VAL A 32 0.24 -14.86 16.01
C VAL A 32 1.68 -14.51 15.64
N VAL A 33 2.15 -13.37 16.14
CA VAL A 33 3.52 -12.89 15.88
C VAL A 33 4.52 -13.67 16.75
N LEU A 34 5.44 -14.38 16.12
CA LEU A 34 6.47 -15.16 16.82
C LEU A 34 7.50 -14.27 17.53
N GLU A 35 8.01 -14.73 18.68
CA GLU A 35 9.05 -14.04 19.45
C GLU A 35 10.25 -13.65 18.56
N GLY A 36 10.83 -12.47 18.82
CA GLY A 36 11.89 -11.90 17.99
C GLY A 36 11.44 -11.31 16.64
N ASN A 37 10.13 -11.29 16.34
CA ASN A 37 9.57 -10.66 15.15
C ASN A 37 8.64 -9.48 15.48
N PHE A 38 8.28 -8.69 14.47
CA PHE A 38 7.07 -7.87 14.47
C PHE A 38 6.41 -7.94 13.09
N ALA A 39 5.08 -7.87 13.06
CA ALA A 39 4.29 -7.87 11.84
C ALA A 39 3.77 -6.46 11.54
N MET A 40 3.66 -6.13 10.25
CA MET A 40 3.06 -4.90 9.77
C MET A 40 2.13 -5.16 8.58
N TRP A 41 1.13 -4.29 8.42
CA TRP A 41 0.27 -4.24 7.24
C TRP A 41 0.18 -2.82 6.72
N TRP A 42 0.29 -2.66 5.40
CA TRP A 42 0.13 -1.36 4.76
C TRP A 42 -1.35 -1.08 4.51
N LEU A 43 -1.90 -0.01 5.09
CA LEU A 43 -3.32 0.33 5.01
C LEU A 43 -3.62 1.35 3.89
N GLY A 44 -2.66 1.62 3.01
CA GLY A 44 -2.72 2.64 1.97
C GLY A 44 -2.23 4.01 2.44
N CYS A 45 -1.81 4.86 1.50
CA CYS A 45 -1.10 6.11 1.78
C CYS A 45 0.15 5.84 2.65
N VAL A 46 0.20 6.37 3.88
CA VAL A 46 1.23 6.08 4.89
C VAL A 46 0.65 5.31 6.10
N GLY A 47 -0.60 4.85 6.00
CA GLY A 47 -1.26 4.12 7.07
C GLY A 47 -0.61 2.77 7.30
N VAL A 48 -0.20 2.47 8.53
CA VAL A 48 0.41 1.18 8.86
C VAL A 48 -0.20 0.64 10.14
N TRP A 49 -0.55 -0.66 10.12
CA TRP A 49 -0.82 -1.43 11.33
C TRP A 49 0.44 -2.18 11.74
N ILE A 50 0.77 -2.20 13.03
CA ILE A 50 1.92 -2.94 13.58
C ILE A 50 1.44 -3.83 14.73
N LYS A 51 1.84 -5.10 14.72
CA LYS A 51 1.57 -6.07 15.79
C LYS A 51 2.88 -6.67 16.31
N THR A 52 3.02 -6.75 17.63
CA THR A 52 4.21 -7.29 18.32
C THR A 52 3.95 -8.70 18.88
N PRO A 53 4.98 -9.47 19.26
CA PRO A 53 4.81 -10.81 19.84
C PRO A 53 4.00 -10.82 21.13
N ALA A 54 4.12 -9.75 21.93
CA ALA A 54 3.36 -9.58 23.17
C ALA A 54 1.89 -9.13 22.93
N GLY A 55 1.44 -9.03 21.67
CA GLY A 55 0.07 -8.67 21.32
C GLY A 55 -0.22 -7.16 21.29
N ALA A 56 0.79 -6.29 21.44
CA ALA A 56 0.58 -4.85 21.26
C ALA A 56 0.23 -4.55 19.79
N ASN A 57 -0.82 -3.74 19.58
CA ASN A 57 -1.29 -3.29 18.28
C ASN A 57 -1.16 -1.77 18.19
N ILE A 58 -0.55 -1.28 17.11
CA ILE A 58 -0.31 0.15 16.88
C ILE A 58 -0.84 0.50 15.50
N CYS A 59 -1.67 1.54 15.44
CA CYS A 59 -2.18 2.10 14.20
C CYS A 59 -1.53 3.47 13.98
N MET A 60 -0.80 3.62 12.87
CA MET A 60 -0.11 4.86 12.49
C MET A 60 -0.71 5.43 11.21
N ASP A 61 -0.96 6.74 11.19
CA ASP A 61 -1.40 7.53 10.04
C ASP A 61 -2.54 6.92 9.20
N LEU A 62 -3.50 6.25 9.86
CA LEU A 62 -4.69 5.70 9.20
C LEU A 62 -5.52 6.82 8.55
N TRP A 63 -5.68 6.72 7.24
CA TRP A 63 -6.48 7.65 6.46
C TRP A 63 -7.58 6.92 5.69
N CYS A 64 -8.80 6.95 6.23
CA CYS A 64 -9.98 6.32 5.62
C CYS A 64 -10.82 7.31 4.80
N SER A 65 -10.18 8.21 4.05
CA SER A 65 -10.89 9.18 3.22
C SER A 65 -10.52 9.03 1.75
N ARG A 66 -10.92 10.00 0.93
CA ARG A 66 -10.74 9.94 -0.52
C ARG A 66 -10.31 11.27 -1.11
N GLY A 67 -9.85 11.19 -2.36
CA GLY A 67 -9.59 12.35 -3.20
C GLY A 67 -10.83 13.09 -3.66
N LYS A 68 -10.66 13.87 -4.75
CA LYS A 68 -11.72 14.71 -5.31
C LYS A 68 -12.77 13.85 -6.03
N SER A 69 -14.04 14.23 -5.89
CA SER A 69 -15.17 13.52 -6.53
C SER A 69 -15.99 14.40 -7.48
N THR A 70 -15.56 15.63 -7.72
CA THR A 70 -16.24 16.57 -8.62
C THR A 70 -15.28 17.64 -9.13
N LYS A 71 -15.51 18.12 -10.36
CA LYS A 71 -14.81 19.28 -10.97
C LYS A 71 -15.53 20.62 -10.72
N LYS A 72 -16.67 20.59 -10.02
CA LYS A 72 -17.48 21.77 -9.72
C LYS A 72 -16.83 22.68 -8.70
N VAL A 73 -16.12 22.10 -7.73
CA VAL A 73 -15.30 22.84 -6.76
C VAL A 73 -14.10 23.45 -7.48
N LYS A 74 -13.90 24.76 -7.36
CA LYS A 74 -12.80 25.48 -8.03
C LYS A 74 -11.63 25.77 -7.11
N ASP A 75 -11.88 25.83 -5.81
CA ASP A 75 -10.85 26.07 -4.80
C ASP A 75 -10.74 24.89 -3.83
N MET A 76 -9.52 24.59 -3.42
CA MET A 76 -9.23 23.64 -2.34
C MET A 76 -9.85 24.13 -1.03
N VAL A 77 -10.23 23.22 -0.15
CA VAL A 77 -10.78 23.56 1.18
C VAL A 77 -9.74 24.27 2.05
N ARG A 78 -10.19 25.01 3.06
CA ARG A 78 -9.29 25.63 4.05
C ARG A 78 -8.54 24.52 4.80
N GLY A 79 -7.23 24.69 5.02
CA GLY A 79 -6.40 23.68 5.68
C GLY A 79 -5.91 22.53 4.78
N HIS A 80 -6.23 22.53 3.49
CA HIS A 80 -5.73 21.51 2.56
C HIS A 80 -4.19 21.51 2.51
N GLN A 81 -3.56 20.37 2.80
CA GLN A 81 -2.11 20.24 2.92
C GLN A 81 -1.35 20.82 1.71
N MET A 82 -1.70 20.39 0.49
CA MET A 82 -1.06 20.92 -0.73
C MET A 82 -1.30 22.42 -0.96
N ALA A 83 -2.45 22.94 -0.51
CA ALA A 83 -2.75 24.37 -0.63
C ALA A 83 -1.82 25.17 0.30
N ASN A 84 -1.60 24.65 1.50
CA ASN A 84 -0.72 25.26 2.50
C ASN A 84 0.75 25.18 2.05
N MET A 85 1.21 24.02 1.56
CA MET A 85 2.61 23.84 1.12
C MET A 85 2.96 24.67 -0.11
N ALA A 86 2.05 24.78 -1.09
CA ALA A 86 2.31 25.48 -2.34
C ALA A 86 1.84 26.94 -2.36
N GLY A 87 1.15 27.42 -1.31
CA GLY A 87 0.57 28.77 -1.28
C GLY A 87 -0.53 29.00 -2.32
N VAL A 88 -1.20 27.93 -2.80
CA VAL A 88 -2.22 28.02 -3.85
C VAL A 88 -3.61 27.66 -3.33
N ARG A 89 -4.65 28.22 -3.95
CA ARG A 89 -6.05 27.92 -3.59
C ARG A 89 -6.82 27.19 -4.68
N LYS A 90 -6.47 27.36 -5.95
CA LYS A 90 -7.15 26.68 -7.06
C LYS A 90 -7.03 25.17 -6.94
N LEU A 91 -8.11 24.46 -7.26
CA LEU A 91 -8.14 23.01 -7.29
C LEU A 91 -7.09 22.46 -8.28
N GLN A 92 -6.27 21.52 -7.81
CA GLN A 92 -5.34 20.82 -8.68
C GLN A 92 -6.13 19.86 -9.59
N PRO A 93 -5.83 19.84 -10.91
CA PRO A 93 -6.60 19.03 -11.86
C PRO A 93 -6.32 17.52 -11.74
N ASN A 94 -5.35 17.10 -10.91
CA ASN A 94 -4.88 15.72 -10.73
C ASN A 94 -4.48 15.00 -12.03
N LEU A 95 -3.94 15.74 -13.01
CA LEU A 95 -3.59 15.19 -14.33
C LEU A 95 -2.11 14.81 -14.50
N ARG A 96 -1.20 15.40 -13.71
CA ARG A 96 0.24 15.14 -13.75
C ARG A 96 0.89 15.56 -12.44
N ALA A 97 2.05 14.98 -12.13
CA ALA A 97 2.92 15.43 -11.05
C ALA A 97 3.20 16.93 -11.23
N PRO A 98 2.89 17.77 -10.22
CA PRO A 98 3.14 19.20 -10.30
C PRO A 98 4.64 19.49 -10.30
N VAL A 99 5.11 20.33 -11.23
CA VAL A 99 6.51 20.78 -11.25
C VAL A 99 6.76 21.70 -10.04
N GLY A 100 7.82 21.44 -9.29
CA GLY A 100 8.28 22.32 -8.21
C GLY A 100 7.57 22.16 -6.86
N ILE A 101 6.57 21.27 -6.73
CA ILE A 101 6.01 20.89 -5.44
C ILE A 101 6.59 19.52 -5.08
N ALA A 102 7.57 19.50 -4.18
CA ALA A 102 8.17 18.28 -3.67
C ALA A 102 7.53 17.90 -2.33
N ASP A 103 6.43 17.14 -2.38
CA ASP A 103 5.80 16.50 -1.21
C ASP A 103 6.11 14.99 -1.13
N LYS A 104 7.02 14.51 -1.98
CA LYS A 104 7.52 13.14 -2.08
C LYS A 104 9.04 13.16 -2.29
N MET A 105 9.73 12.14 -1.80
CA MET A 105 11.14 11.93 -2.09
C MET A 105 11.31 11.29 -3.47
N THR A 106 12.42 11.59 -4.13
CA THR A 106 12.81 10.90 -5.38
C THR A 106 13.31 9.49 -5.08
N SER A 107 13.34 8.63 -6.12
CA SER A 107 13.93 7.29 -6.08
C SER A 107 15.36 7.30 -5.50
N ILE A 108 16.18 8.28 -5.91
CA ILE A 108 17.56 8.38 -5.44
C ILE A 108 17.66 8.88 -4.00
N ASP A 109 16.78 9.79 -3.60
CA ASP A 109 16.76 10.29 -2.22
C ASP A 109 16.29 9.22 -1.24
N LEU A 110 15.42 8.29 -1.67
CA LEU A 110 15.07 7.11 -0.85
C LEU A 110 16.29 6.23 -0.58
N LEU A 111 17.15 5.99 -1.58
CA LEU A 111 18.38 5.21 -1.38
C LEU A 111 19.37 5.95 -0.48
N ARG A 112 19.51 7.27 -0.65
CA ARG A 112 20.35 8.11 0.23
C ARG A 112 19.81 8.12 1.66
N MET A 113 18.50 8.21 1.84
CA MET A 113 17.86 8.15 3.15
C MET A 113 18.14 6.80 3.83
N ALA A 114 17.99 5.68 3.11
CA ALA A 114 18.28 4.36 3.65
C ALA A 114 19.75 4.21 4.08
N GLU A 115 20.68 4.75 3.29
CA GLU A 115 22.10 4.81 3.65
C GLU A 115 22.34 5.67 4.90
N CYS A 116 21.79 6.89 4.95
CA CYS A 116 21.93 7.81 6.07
C CYS A 116 21.38 7.23 7.37
N LEU A 117 20.23 6.55 7.31
CA LEU A 117 19.60 5.90 8.46
C LEU A 117 20.28 4.58 8.85
N ARG A 118 21.23 4.09 8.04
CA ARG A 118 21.87 2.76 8.20
C ARG A 118 20.82 1.66 8.31
N ALA A 119 19.73 1.81 7.56
CA ALA A 119 18.63 0.86 7.54
C ALA A 119 19.12 -0.51 7.04
N LYS A 120 18.30 -1.54 7.27
CA LYS A 120 18.50 -2.88 6.68
C LYS A 120 17.58 -3.11 5.49
N VAL A 121 16.35 -2.60 5.59
CA VAL A 121 15.35 -2.65 4.54
C VAL A 121 14.76 -1.25 4.40
N ILE A 122 14.54 -0.80 3.16
CA ILE A 122 13.82 0.44 2.86
C ILE A 122 12.53 0.11 2.12
N ILE A 123 11.40 0.56 2.67
CA ILE A 123 10.06 0.27 2.14
C ILE A 123 9.43 1.60 1.70
N PRO A 124 9.28 1.87 0.39
CA PRO A 124 8.57 3.05 -0.08
C PRO A 124 7.07 2.87 0.14
N VAL A 125 6.41 3.90 0.69
CA VAL A 125 4.95 3.99 0.83
C VAL A 125 4.46 5.31 0.24
N HIS A 126 3.17 5.63 0.33
CA HIS A 126 2.53 6.86 -0.18
C HIS A 126 2.54 7.03 -1.72
N HIS A 127 3.12 6.10 -2.46
CA HIS A 127 3.16 6.12 -3.92
C HIS A 127 1.88 5.56 -4.57
N ASP A 128 0.98 5.00 -3.77
CA ASP A 128 -0.28 4.34 -4.15
C ASP A 128 -1.44 5.33 -4.36
N ILE A 129 -1.55 6.34 -3.49
CA ILE A 129 -2.86 6.94 -3.18
C ILE A 129 -3.31 8.05 -4.14
N TRP A 130 -2.39 8.64 -4.90
CA TRP A 130 -2.67 9.83 -5.72
C TRP A 130 -2.40 9.60 -7.20
N THR A 131 -3.45 9.67 -8.02
CA THR A 131 -3.36 9.47 -9.49
C THR A 131 -2.37 10.41 -10.18
N ASN A 132 -2.22 11.63 -9.67
CA ASN A 132 -1.28 12.61 -10.21
C ASN A 132 0.16 12.45 -9.71
N PHE A 133 0.42 11.47 -8.85
CA PHE A 133 1.75 11.10 -8.36
C PHE A 133 2.08 9.63 -8.67
N MET A 134 1.41 9.04 -9.67
CA MET A 134 1.72 7.67 -10.11
C MET A 134 3.23 7.55 -10.39
N ALA A 135 3.89 6.71 -9.60
CA ALA A 135 5.33 6.50 -9.64
C ALA A 135 5.65 5.08 -10.10
N SER A 136 6.82 4.91 -10.71
CA SER A 136 7.37 3.58 -10.99
C SER A 136 8.33 3.18 -9.86
N THR A 137 7.91 2.25 -9.01
CA THR A 137 8.75 1.72 -7.91
C THR A 137 9.96 0.93 -8.42
N GLN A 138 9.89 0.40 -9.65
CA GLN A 138 11.01 -0.29 -10.32
C GLN A 138 12.27 0.59 -10.41
N GLU A 139 12.10 1.92 -10.53
CA GLU A 139 13.21 2.86 -10.54
C GLU A 139 14.12 2.72 -9.31
N ILE A 140 13.53 2.44 -8.14
CA ILE A 140 14.25 2.27 -6.87
C ILE A 140 15.11 1.00 -6.93
N ILE A 141 14.55 -0.11 -7.42
CA ILE A 141 15.24 -1.39 -7.55
C ILE A 141 16.41 -1.25 -8.54
N ASP A 142 16.17 -0.65 -9.70
CA ASP A 142 17.18 -0.54 -10.75
C ASP A 142 18.34 0.35 -10.30
N LEU A 143 18.05 1.52 -9.70
CA LEU A 143 19.08 2.39 -9.14
C LEU A 143 19.85 1.75 -7.98
N TRP A 144 19.18 0.96 -7.13
CA TRP A 144 19.83 0.20 -6.08
C TRP A 144 20.78 -0.84 -6.67
N ARG A 145 20.34 -1.64 -7.65
CA ARG A 145 21.17 -2.62 -8.37
C ARG A 145 22.39 -1.98 -9.00
N MET A 146 22.22 -0.82 -9.65
CA MET A 146 23.31 -0.09 -10.29
C MET A 146 24.37 0.44 -9.30
N ARG A 147 24.01 0.69 -8.05
CA ARG A 147 24.87 1.43 -7.09
C ARG A 147 25.36 0.60 -5.92
N LYS A 148 24.65 -0.45 -5.52
CA LYS A 148 24.88 -1.19 -4.26
C LYS A 148 26.32 -1.69 -4.11
N ASP A 149 26.95 -2.15 -5.18
CA ASP A 149 28.30 -2.73 -5.10
C ASP A 149 29.37 -1.63 -5.03
N ARG A 150 29.21 -0.57 -5.84
CA ARG A 150 30.13 0.58 -5.85
C ARG A 150 30.07 1.38 -4.55
N LEU A 151 28.88 1.57 -4.00
CA LEU A 151 28.65 2.33 -2.75
C LEU A 151 28.61 1.42 -1.51
N GLN A 152 28.77 0.10 -1.69
CA GLN A 152 28.74 -0.90 -0.62
C GLN A 152 27.49 -0.82 0.28
N TYR A 153 26.32 -0.53 -0.31
CA TYR A 153 25.06 -0.42 0.42
C TYR A 153 24.79 -1.66 1.28
N LYS A 154 24.36 -1.44 2.53
CA LYS A 154 24.08 -2.49 3.53
C LYS A 154 22.58 -2.70 3.76
N PHE A 155 21.77 -2.26 2.81
CA PHE A 155 20.32 -2.37 2.78
C PHE A 155 19.85 -2.81 1.39
N HIS A 156 18.60 -3.25 1.30
CA HIS A 156 17.90 -3.41 0.03
C HIS A 156 16.48 -2.80 0.11
N PRO A 157 15.89 -2.44 -1.04
CA PRO A 157 14.49 -2.07 -1.08
C PRO A 157 13.59 -3.30 -0.91
N PHE A 158 12.39 -3.08 -0.38
CA PHE A 158 11.26 -4.01 -0.45
C PHE A 158 10.05 -3.25 -0.99
N ILE A 159 9.56 -3.65 -2.16
CA ILE A 159 8.38 -3.06 -2.81
C ILE A 159 7.15 -3.79 -2.30
N TRP A 160 6.23 -3.04 -1.69
CA TRP A 160 5.07 -3.55 -0.99
C TRP A 160 3.78 -3.24 -1.77
N GLU A 161 2.67 -3.86 -1.36
CA GLU A 161 1.33 -3.61 -1.92
C GLU A 161 0.34 -3.30 -0.79
N VAL A 162 -0.67 -2.50 -1.10
CA VAL A 162 -1.70 -2.08 -0.13
C VAL A 162 -2.49 -3.30 0.36
N GLY A 163 -2.70 -3.37 1.67
CA GLY A 163 -3.30 -4.49 2.39
C GLY A 163 -2.34 -5.65 2.64
N GLY A 164 -1.12 -5.62 2.08
CA GLY A 164 -0.15 -6.69 2.24
C GLY A 164 0.49 -6.73 3.63
N LYS A 165 0.90 -7.93 4.05
CA LYS A 165 1.65 -8.19 5.30
C LYS A 165 3.15 -8.18 5.07
N TYR A 166 3.91 -7.70 6.06
CA TYR A 166 5.37 -7.81 6.13
C TYR A 166 5.81 -8.12 7.57
N VAL A 167 6.64 -9.13 7.76
CA VAL A 167 7.14 -9.55 9.07
C VAL A 167 8.65 -9.47 9.12
N TYR A 168 9.20 -8.70 10.03
CA TYR A 168 10.65 -8.61 10.23
C TYR A 168 11.07 -9.35 11.50
N PRO A 169 12.19 -10.11 11.50
CA PRO A 169 13.14 -10.32 10.41
C PRO A 169 12.80 -11.44 9.42
N ARG A 170 11.66 -12.14 9.55
CA ARG A 170 11.29 -13.27 8.68
C ARG A 170 11.40 -12.95 7.17
N ASP A 171 10.81 -11.84 6.77
CA ASP A 171 10.68 -11.40 5.37
C ASP A 171 11.82 -10.45 4.97
N LYS A 172 12.85 -10.33 5.81
CA LYS A 172 13.87 -9.29 5.69
C LYS A 172 14.63 -9.31 4.39
N ASP A 173 14.71 -10.43 3.67
CA ASP A 173 15.50 -10.58 2.44
C ASP A 173 14.62 -10.51 1.16
N LEU A 174 13.30 -10.29 1.31
CA LEU A 174 12.40 -10.08 0.18
C LEU A 174 12.64 -8.72 -0.49
N ILE A 175 12.48 -8.70 -1.82
CA ILE A 175 12.60 -7.47 -2.62
C ILE A 175 11.22 -6.98 -3.08
N GLU A 176 10.28 -7.89 -3.32
CA GLU A 176 8.94 -7.57 -3.83
C GLU A 176 7.92 -8.44 -3.10
N TYR A 177 6.80 -7.83 -2.74
CA TYR A 177 5.64 -8.49 -2.18
C TYR A 177 4.74 -9.07 -3.28
N HIS A 178 4.02 -10.14 -2.96
CA HIS A 178 2.89 -10.61 -3.74
C HIS A 178 1.79 -11.08 -2.80
N HIS A 179 0.52 -10.77 -3.11
CA HIS A 179 -0.60 -11.27 -2.31
C HIS A 179 -0.66 -12.80 -2.32
N PRO A 180 -1.16 -13.43 -1.23
CA PRO A 180 -1.49 -14.85 -1.24
C PRO A 180 -2.32 -15.21 -2.47
N ARG A 181 -1.88 -16.22 -3.22
CA ARG A 181 -2.50 -16.59 -4.50
C ARG A 181 -3.68 -17.55 -4.33
N GLY A 182 -3.86 -18.11 -3.14
CA GLY A 182 -4.82 -19.16 -2.85
C GLY A 182 -4.51 -20.46 -3.60
N PHE A 183 -5.50 -21.36 -3.61
CA PHE A 183 -5.41 -22.69 -4.22
C PHE A 183 -4.31 -23.58 -3.57
N ASP A 184 -4.10 -23.43 -2.27
CA ASP A 184 -3.10 -24.24 -1.54
C ASP A 184 -3.47 -25.74 -1.51
N ASP A 185 -4.76 -26.04 -1.67
CA ASP A 185 -5.39 -27.37 -1.75
C ASP A 185 -5.70 -27.79 -3.20
N CYS A 186 -5.08 -27.14 -4.20
CA CYS A 186 -5.39 -27.41 -5.60
C CYS A 186 -5.18 -28.89 -5.95
N PHE A 187 -6.21 -29.52 -6.51
CA PHE A 187 -6.25 -30.94 -6.87
C PHE A 187 -6.21 -31.93 -5.70
N GLU A 188 -6.50 -31.50 -4.46
CA GLU A 188 -6.77 -32.44 -3.36
C GLU A 188 -7.98 -33.35 -3.65
N GLN A 189 -8.92 -32.86 -4.45
CA GLN A 189 -10.05 -33.63 -4.97
C GLN A 189 -10.01 -33.71 -6.50
N GLU A 190 -10.55 -34.79 -7.07
CA GLU A 190 -10.64 -34.95 -8.52
C GLU A 190 -11.51 -33.83 -9.14
N PRO A 191 -11.00 -33.09 -10.15
CA PRO A 191 -11.74 -32.03 -10.82
C PRO A 191 -13.05 -32.54 -11.43
N ASN A 192 -14.15 -31.84 -11.17
CA ASN A 192 -15.44 -32.14 -11.76
C ASN A 192 -15.57 -31.52 -13.16
N ILE A 193 -14.82 -32.06 -14.11
CA ILE A 193 -14.80 -31.64 -15.52
C ILE A 193 -15.04 -32.82 -16.46
N GLN A 194 -15.66 -32.53 -17.60
CA GLN A 194 -16.05 -33.57 -18.57
C GLN A 194 -14.85 -34.35 -19.14
N PHE A 195 -13.71 -33.68 -19.35
CA PHE A 195 -12.47 -34.28 -19.84
C PHE A 195 -11.28 -33.65 -19.10
N LYS A 196 -10.33 -34.49 -18.65
CA LYS A 196 -9.14 -34.02 -17.90
C LYS A 196 -8.27 -33.01 -18.64
N SER A 197 -8.35 -32.97 -19.98
CA SER A 197 -7.53 -32.09 -20.82
C SER A 197 -8.19 -30.73 -21.15
N MET A 198 -9.31 -30.39 -20.51
CA MET A 198 -9.99 -29.13 -20.82
C MET A 198 -9.27 -27.90 -20.26
N LEU A 199 -8.58 -28.04 -19.13
CA LEU A 199 -7.90 -26.97 -18.39
C LEU A 199 -6.66 -27.52 -17.68
#